data_AF-A0A4R4WAW7-F1
#
_entry.id   AF-A0A4R4WAW7-F1
#
_cell.length_a   1.000
_cell.length_b   1.000
_cell.length_c   1.000
_cell.angle_alpha   90.00
_cell.angle_beta   90.00
_cell.angle_gamma   90.00
#
_symmetry.space_group_name_H-M   'P 1'
#
loop_
_entity.id
_entity.type
_entity.pdbx_description
1 polymer ?
#
loop_
_entity_poly.entity_id
_entity_poly.type
_entity_poly.pdbx_seq_one_letter_code
_entity_poly.pdbx_strand_id
1 'polypeptide(L)'
;MSHRILPSAQVDPSAELGDGTTVWDLAQVRENARLGTNCIVGRGAYVGAGVQIGNNVKLQNHALVYEPAVLEDGVFVGPAVVLTNDREPRSVDPDGKLKRGGDWEAVGVHVAEGASLGARSVCVAPVRIGRWAMVAAGAVVTRDVPDYALVAGVPARRIGWVGRSGARLTQLPDGTWQCPRTGALYIETPTADAPESTLLTEKNA
;
A
#
# COMPACT_ATOMS: atom_id res chain seq x y z
N MET A 1 -20.54 7.40 -16.97
CA MET A 1 -19.69 6.77 -15.97
C MET A 1 -20.09 5.31 -15.83
N SER A 2 -19.19 4.36 -16.04
CA SER A 2 -19.49 2.92 -15.91
C SER A 2 -18.44 2.22 -15.06
N HIS A 3 -18.74 2.06 -13.78
CA HIS A 3 -18.13 1.06 -12.92
C HIS A 3 -18.95 -0.24 -12.97
N ARG A 4 -18.34 -1.36 -12.57
CA ARG A 4 -18.98 -2.67 -12.52
C ARG A 4 -18.98 -3.20 -11.09
N ILE A 5 -20.16 -3.43 -10.54
CA ILE A 5 -20.33 -4.03 -9.21
C ILE A 5 -20.93 -5.41 -9.41
N LEU A 6 -20.25 -6.44 -8.89
CA LEU A 6 -20.70 -7.83 -9.00
C LEU A 6 -21.84 -8.10 -7.99
N PRO A 7 -22.74 -9.06 -8.26
CA PRO A 7 -24.01 -9.18 -7.52
C PRO A 7 -23.89 -9.32 -6.00
N SER A 8 -22.83 -9.95 -5.49
CA SER A 8 -22.63 -10.14 -4.05
C SER A 8 -21.68 -9.13 -3.40
N ALA A 9 -21.17 -8.15 -4.16
CA ALA A 9 -20.38 -7.08 -3.61
C ALA A 9 -21.26 -6.12 -2.78
N GLN A 10 -20.71 -5.62 -1.68
CA GLN A 10 -21.37 -4.66 -0.80
C GLN A 10 -20.68 -3.30 -0.94
N VAL A 11 -21.29 -2.39 -1.69
CA VAL A 11 -20.78 -1.02 -1.87
C VAL A 11 -21.77 -0.07 -1.22
N ASP A 12 -21.31 0.71 -0.26
CA ASP A 12 -22.14 1.73 0.38
C ASP A 12 -22.58 2.81 -0.64
N PRO A 13 -23.83 3.32 -0.59
CA PRO A 13 -24.30 4.35 -1.52
C PRO A 13 -23.52 5.67 -1.50
N SER A 14 -22.83 5.98 -0.40
CA SER A 14 -21.99 7.17 -0.27
C SER A 14 -20.56 6.98 -0.80
N ALA A 15 -20.17 5.76 -1.17
CA ALA A 15 -18.88 5.50 -1.77
C ALA A 15 -18.83 6.02 -3.22
N GLU A 16 -17.68 6.56 -3.63
CA GLU A 16 -17.46 7.06 -4.97
C GLU A 16 -16.51 6.14 -5.74
N LEU A 17 -16.96 5.67 -6.90
CA LEU A 17 -16.20 4.77 -7.77
C LEU A 17 -16.01 5.41 -9.15
N GLY A 18 -14.76 5.64 -9.53
CA GLY A 18 -14.39 6.15 -10.84
C GLY A 18 -14.65 5.17 -11.98
N ASP A 19 -14.60 5.68 -13.21
CA ASP A 19 -14.89 4.92 -14.43
C ASP A 19 -13.95 3.73 -14.65
N GLY A 20 -14.52 2.61 -15.12
CA GLY A 20 -13.79 1.36 -15.34
C GLY A 20 -13.49 0.57 -14.06
N THR A 21 -13.81 1.11 -12.87
CA THR A 21 -13.59 0.40 -11.61
C THR A 21 -14.51 -0.82 -11.50
N THR A 22 -13.95 -1.96 -11.10
CA THR A 22 -14.69 -3.21 -10.90
C THR A 22 -14.58 -3.68 -9.45
N VAL A 23 -15.74 -3.93 -8.82
CA VAL A 23 -15.84 -4.47 -7.46
C VAL A 23 -16.41 -5.88 -7.51
N TRP A 24 -15.54 -6.87 -7.24
CA TRP A 24 -15.84 -8.30 -7.34
C TRP A 24 -16.65 -8.83 -6.15
N ASP A 25 -17.18 -10.04 -6.34
CA ASP A 25 -18.04 -10.71 -5.36
C ASP A 25 -17.47 -10.73 -3.94
N LEU A 26 -18.35 -10.59 -2.95
CA LEU A 26 -18.04 -10.58 -1.52
C LEU A 26 -17.10 -9.45 -1.05
N ALA A 27 -16.65 -8.55 -1.94
CA ALA A 27 -15.91 -7.37 -1.51
C ALA A 27 -16.85 -6.41 -0.76
N GLN A 28 -16.28 -5.62 0.15
CA GLN A 28 -16.98 -4.57 0.87
C GLN A 28 -16.26 -3.23 0.69
N VAL A 29 -16.98 -2.21 0.23
CA VAL A 29 -16.53 -0.82 0.15
C VAL A 29 -17.43 0.02 1.04
N ARG A 30 -16.83 0.62 2.08
CA ARG A 30 -17.53 1.33 3.15
C ARG A 30 -17.87 2.77 2.77
N GLU A 31 -18.62 3.41 3.66
CA GLU A 31 -19.14 4.76 3.55
C GLU A 31 -18.04 5.78 3.24
N ASN A 32 -18.32 6.73 2.35
CA ASN A 32 -17.42 7.83 1.95
C ASN A 32 -16.04 7.41 1.39
N ALA A 33 -15.79 6.13 1.14
CA ALA A 33 -14.59 5.68 0.45
C ALA A 33 -14.56 6.23 -0.99
N ARG A 34 -13.37 6.61 -1.48
CA ARG A 34 -13.19 7.19 -2.81
C ARG A 34 -12.18 6.37 -3.59
N LEU A 35 -12.62 5.77 -4.69
CA LEU A 35 -11.78 5.02 -5.61
C LEU A 35 -11.73 5.75 -6.94
N GLY A 36 -10.52 5.97 -7.47
CA GLY A 36 -10.31 6.55 -8.78
C GLY A 36 -10.78 5.65 -9.93
N THR A 37 -10.27 5.95 -11.12
CA THR A 37 -10.61 5.23 -12.35
C THR A 37 -9.82 3.93 -12.50
N ASN A 38 -10.39 2.96 -13.20
CA ASN A 38 -9.73 1.71 -13.59
C ASN A 38 -9.17 0.89 -12.41
N CYS A 39 -9.88 0.91 -11.27
CA CYS A 39 -9.49 0.13 -10.11
C CYS A 39 -10.10 -1.27 -10.13
N ILE A 40 -9.44 -2.23 -9.48
CA ILE A 40 -9.96 -3.58 -9.27
C ILE A 40 -10.00 -3.85 -7.78
N VAL A 41 -11.20 -4.10 -7.24
CA VAL A 41 -11.42 -4.56 -5.87
C VAL A 41 -11.77 -6.04 -5.93
N GLY A 42 -10.79 -6.90 -5.66
CA GLY A 42 -10.90 -8.36 -5.77
C GLY A 42 -11.87 -8.98 -4.77
N ARG A 43 -12.14 -10.28 -4.95
CA ARG A 43 -13.12 -11.02 -4.15
C ARG A 43 -12.80 -10.94 -2.66
N GLY A 44 -13.77 -10.54 -1.85
CA GLY A 44 -13.62 -10.49 -0.40
C GLY A 44 -12.61 -9.46 0.11
N ALA A 45 -12.17 -8.51 -0.72
CA ALA A 45 -11.39 -7.38 -0.26
C ALA A 45 -12.26 -6.41 0.56
N TYR A 46 -11.67 -5.73 1.53
CA TYR A 46 -12.33 -4.74 2.38
C TYR A 46 -11.67 -3.37 2.19
N VAL A 47 -12.50 -2.35 1.96
CA VAL A 47 -12.09 -0.93 1.90
C VAL A 47 -12.85 -0.17 2.97
N GLY A 48 -12.12 0.33 3.97
CA GLY A 48 -12.63 1.06 5.13
C GLY A 48 -13.28 2.41 4.81
N ALA A 49 -13.97 2.97 5.80
CA ALA A 49 -14.73 4.21 5.62
C ALA A 49 -13.81 5.40 5.33
N GLY A 50 -14.11 6.19 4.30
CA GLY A 50 -13.29 7.36 3.93
C GLY A 50 -11.90 7.05 3.38
N VAL A 51 -11.55 5.78 3.15
CA VAL A 51 -10.27 5.40 2.50
C VAL A 51 -10.18 6.04 1.12
N GLN A 52 -9.00 6.56 0.79
CA GLN A 52 -8.72 7.21 -0.49
C GLN A 52 -7.84 6.32 -1.36
N ILE A 53 -8.32 6.00 -2.56
CA ILE A 53 -7.63 5.16 -3.54
C ILE A 53 -7.57 5.91 -4.87
N GLY A 54 -6.37 6.06 -5.41
CA GLY A 54 -6.10 6.68 -6.70
C GLY A 54 -6.60 5.87 -7.91
N ASN A 55 -6.03 6.16 -9.07
CA ASN A 55 -6.34 5.48 -10.33
C ASN A 55 -5.49 4.22 -10.53
N ASN A 56 -5.98 3.27 -11.31
CA ASN A 56 -5.25 2.06 -11.71
C ASN A 56 -4.77 1.20 -10.53
N VAL A 57 -5.46 1.28 -9.38
CA VAL A 57 -5.12 0.50 -8.19
C VAL A 57 -5.74 -0.88 -8.25
N LYS A 58 -4.98 -1.89 -7.80
CA LYS A 58 -5.45 -3.27 -7.74
C LYS A 58 -5.38 -3.80 -6.31
N LEU A 59 -6.54 -4.01 -5.71
CA LEU A 59 -6.71 -4.78 -4.49
C LEU A 59 -7.01 -6.22 -4.88
N GLN A 60 -6.10 -7.13 -4.56
CA GLN A 60 -6.31 -8.56 -4.80
C GLN A 60 -7.26 -9.16 -3.75
N ASN A 61 -7.67 -10.41 -4.00
CA ASN A 61 -8.60 -11.11 -3.14
C ASN A 61 -8.17 -11.05 -1.67
N HIS A 62 -9.12 -10.76 -0.79
CA HIS A 62 -8.95 -10.68 0.66
C HIS A 62 -7.97 -9.61 1.16
N ALA A 63 -7.58 -8.64 0.34
CA ALA A 63 -6.84 -7.47 0.82
C ALA A 63 -7.72 -6.66 1.81
N LEU A 64 -7.17 -6.32 2.97
CA LEU A 64 -7.84 -5.56 4.03
C LEU A 64 -7.20 -4.17 4.15
N VAL A 65 -7.92 -3.15 3.70
CA VAL A 65 -7.50 -1.74 3.70
C VAL A 65 -8.37 -0.98 4.69
N TYR A 66 -7.87 -0.75 5.90
CA TYR A 66 -8.61 -0.03 6.93
C TYR A 66 -8.38 1.48 6.87
N GLU A 67 -9.38 2.25 7.28
CA GLU A 67 -9.33 3.70 7.41
C GLU A 67 -8.30 4.17 8.44
N PRO A 68 -7.61 5.31 8.26
CA PRO A 68 -7.71 6.27 7.17
C PRO A 68 -6.63 6.04 6.08
N ALA A 69 -6.41 4.80 5.63
CA ALA A 69 -5.40 4.51 4.61
C ALA A 69 -5.57 5.34 3.32
N VAL A 70 -4.43 5.63 2.69
CA VAL A 70 -4.35 6.34 1.40
C VAL A 70 -3.48 5.54 0.45
N LEU A 71 -4.01 5.21 -0.72
CA LEU A 71 -3.32 4.49 -1.78
C LEU A 71 -3.28 5.40 -3.01
N GLU A 72 -2.09 5.79 -3.43
CA GLU A 72 -1.88 6.62 -4.64
C GLU A 72 -2.06 5.79 -5.93
N ASP A 73 -1.88 6.44 -7.07
CA ASP A 73 -2.07 5.83 -8.39
C ASP A 73 -1.14 4.63 -8.63
N GLY A 74 -1.66 3.61 -9.32
CA GLY A 74 -0.88 2.44 -9.74
C GLY A 74 -0.45 1.49 -8.61
N VAL A 75 -0.92 1.71 -7.38
CA VAL A 75 -0.62 0.81 -6.26
C VAL A 75 -1.15 -0.60 -6.50
N PHE A 76 -0.33 -1.59 -6.18
CA PHE A 76 -0.71 -3.00 -6.16
C PHE A 76 -0.76 -3.51 -4.73
N VAL A 77 -1.91 -4.04 -4.32
CA VAL A 77 -2.11 -4.68 -3.01
C VAL A 77 -2.36 -6.16 -3.24
N GLY A 78 -1.36 -6.98 -2.90
CA GLY A 78 -1.36 -8.42 -3.11
C GLY A 78 -2.44 -9.17 -2.33
N PRO A 79 -2.67 -10.47 -2.64
CA PRO A 79 -3.70 -11.25 -2.00
C PRO A 79 -3.49 -11.32 -0.48
N ALA A 80 -4.56 -11.10 0.28
CA ALA A 80 -4.55 -11.14 1.74
C ALA A 80 -3.52 -10.22 2.43
N VAL A 81 -3.15 -9.09 1.81
CA VAL A 81 -2.40 -8.01 2.47
C VAL A 81 -3.27 -7.34 3.53
N VAL A 82 -2.66 -6.92 4.64
CA VAL A 82 -3.36 -6.21 5.73
C VAL A 82 -2.68 -4.86 5.99
N LEU A 83 -3.44 -3.77 5.92
CA LEU A 83 -3.03 -2.44 6.37
C LEU A 83 -3.75 -2.13 7.68
N THR A 84 -3.04 -2.11 8.82
CA THR A 84 -3.70 -1.87 10.12
C THR A 84 -4.03 -0.38 10.32
N ASN A 85 -4.80 -0.06 11.36
CA ASN A 85 -5.18 1.32 11.66
C ASN A 85 -5.20 1.73 13.15
N ASP A 86 -4.76 0.85 14.01
CA ASP A 86 -4.61 1.09 15.44
C ASP A 86 -3.18 0.76 15.83
N ARG A 87 -2.51 1.70 16.50
CA ARG A 87 -1.14 1.55 16.99
C ARG A 87 -1.09 0.61 18.19
N GLU A 88 -2.12 0.63 19.03
CA GLU A 88 -2.15 -0.02 20.34
C GLU A 88 -3.52 -0.67 20.60
N PRO A 89 -3.91 -1.67 19.78
CA PRO A 89 -5.25 -2.23 19.82
C PRO A 89 -5.56 -2.95 21.12
N ARG A 90 -6.71 -2.59 21.70
CA ARG A 90 -7.36 -3.27 22.83
C ARG A 90 -8.86 -3.32 22.59
N SER A 91 -9.50 -4.40 23.01
CA SER A 91 -10.96 -4.52 22.95
C SER A 91 -11.66 -3.67 24.01
N VAL A 92 -10.96 -3.31 25.09
CA VAL A 92 -11.50 -2.55 26.23
C VAL A 92 -10.57 -1.40 26.59
N ASP A 93 -11.13 -0.38 27.25
CA ASP A 93 -10.37 0.66 27.94
C ASP A 93 -9.75 0.12 29.26
N PRO A 94 -8.93 0.92 29.98
CA PRO A 94 -8.33 0.48 31.24
C PRO A 94 -9.31 0.05 32.34
N ASP A 95 -10.58 0.46 32.25
CA ASP A 95 -11.65 0.11 33.19
C ASP A 95 -12.45 -1.13 32.77
N GLY A 96 -12.09 -1.74 31.63
CA GLY A 96 -12.74 -2.95 31.10
C GLY A 96 -13.99 -2.69 30.27
N LYS A 97 -14.31 -1.43 29.96
CA LYS A 97 -15.45 -1.10 29.09
C LYS A 97 -15.08 -1.35 27.63
N LEU A 98 -15.99 -2.00 26.90
CA LEU A 98 -15.82 -2.32 25.47
C LEU A 98 -15.63 -1.04 24.63
N LYS A 99 -14.51 -0.97 23.89
CA LYS A 99 -14.25 0.08 22.91
C LYS A 99 -15.11 -0.13 21.65
N ARG A 100 -15.62 0.97 21.11
CA ARG A 100 -16.43 1.09 19.89
C ARG A 100 -15.72 2.02 18.91
N GLY A 101 -16.23 2.07 17.67
CA GLY A 101 -15.76 3.04 16.67
C GLY A 101 -15.78 4.46 17.23
N GLY A 102 -14.65 5.15 17.15
CA GLY A 102 -14.47 6.50 17.71
C GLY A 102 -13.79 6.56 19.08
N ASP A 103 -13.63 5.43 19.77
CA ASP A 103 -12.93 5.37 21.09
C ASP A 103 -11.39 5.34 20.96
N TRP A 104 -10.84 5.53 19.75
CA TRP A 104 -9.40 5.62 19.51
C TRP A 104 -9.08 6.57 18.36
N GLU A 105 -7.85 7.05 18.34
CA GLU A 105 -7.29 7.82 17.22
C GLU A 105 -6.81 6.86 16.14
N ALA A 106 -7.54 6.79 15.02
CA ALA A 106 -7.15 5.95 13.89
C ALA A 106 -5.94 6.55 13.16
N VAL A 107 -4.95 5.71 12.89
CA VAL A 107 -3.75 6.06 12.13
C VAL A 107 -3.68 5.25 10.84
N GLY A 108 -3.20 5.82 9.74
CA GLY A 108 -3.26 5.18 8.43
C GLY A 108 -1.94 4.59 7.96
N VAL A 109 -2.05 3.71 6.96
CA VAL A 109 -0.94 3.39 6.05
C VAL A 109 -1.06 4.25 4.80
N HIS A 110 0.01 4.96 4.43
CA HIS A 110 0.08 5.69 3.16
C HIS A 110 0.94 4.90 2.18
N VAL A 111 0.34 4.43 1.10
CA VAL A 111 1.02 3.69 0.03
C VAL A 111 1.15 4.60 -1.19
N ALA A 112 2.37 4.98 -1.51
CA ALA A 112 2.65 5.94 -2.59
C ALA A 112 2.66 5.30 -3.98
N GLU A 113 2.68 6.16 -4.99
CA GLU A 113 2.49 5.81 -6.40
C GLU A 113 3.30 4.59 -6.85
N GLY A 114 2.64 3.64 -7.52
CA GLY A 114 3.27 2.47 -8.11
C GLY A 114 3.86 1.45 -7.12
N ALA A 115 3.72 1.67 -5.80
CA ALA A 115 4.22 0.72 -4.81
C ALA A 115 3.47 -0.62 -4.87
N SER A 116 4.17 -1.70 -4.56
CA SER A 116 3.64 -3.07 -4.62
C SER A 116 3.78 -3.77 -3.29
N LEU A 117 2.65 -4.21 -2.73
CA LEU A 117 2.57 -4.98 -1.49
C LEU A 117 2.41 -6.46 -1.81
N GLY A 118 3.40 -7.27 -1.45
CA GLY A 118 3.42 -8.71 -1.72
C GLY A 118 2.36 -9.47 -0.93
N ALA A 119 1.93 -10.62 -1.47
CA ALA A 119 0.88 -11.44 -0.86
C ALA A 119 1.13 -11.69 0.64
N ARG A 120 0.09 -11.56 1.46
CA ARG A 120 0.12 -11.77 2.91
C ARG A 120 1.11 -10.88 3.69
N SER A 121 1.61 -9.78 3.12
CA SER A 121 2.36 -8.80 3.90
C SER A 121 1.43 -8.03 4.85
N VAL A 122 1.98 -7.56 5.97
CA VAL A 122 1.28 -6.71 6.93
C VAL A 122 2.01 -5.38 7.03
N CYS A 123 1.29 -4.27 6.88
CA CYS A 123 1.80 -2.94 7.12
C CYS A 123 1.19 -2.39 8.42
N VAL A 124 2.02 -2.26 9.45
CA VAL A 124 1.60 -1.81 10.77
C VAL A 124 1.55 -0.28 10.79
N ALA A 125 0.36 0.30 10.88
CA ALA A 125 0.21 1.75 10.94
C ALA A 125 0.78 2.36 12.24
N PRO A 126 1.26 3.62 12.19
CA PRO A 126 1.41 4.44 10.99
C PRO A 126 2.72 4.12 10.25
N VAL A 127 2.63 3.86 8.94
CA VAL A 127 3.81 3.76 8.06
C VAL A 127 3.50 4.32 6.67
N ARG A 128 4.54 4.90 6.05
CA ARG A 128 4.55 5.26 4.63
C ARG A 128 5.32 4.22 3.83
N ILE A 129 4.72 3.75 2.74
CA ILE A 129 5.38 2.94 1.71
C ILE A 129 5.68 3.85 0.53
N GLY A 130 6.96 4.06 0.25
CA GLY A 130 7.44 4.98 -0.79
C GLY A 130 7.09 4.57 -2.21
N ARG A 131 7.24 5.52 -3.14
CA ARG A 131 6.89 5.35 -4.56
C ARG A 131 7.67 4.18 -5.15
N TRP A 132 6.99 3.33 -5.91
CA TRP A 132 7.57 2.16 -6.57
C TRP A 132 8.32 1.19 -5.63
N ALA A 133 8.16 1.33 -4.31
CA ALA A 133 8.72 0.39 -3.35
C ALA A 133 8.04 -0.97 -3.50
N MET A 134 8.76 -2.02 -3.11
CA MET A 134 8.26 -3.38 -3.16
C MET A 134 8.40 -4.04 -1.79
N VAL A 135 7.26 -4.43 -1.21
CA VAL A 135 7.20 -5.24 -0.01
C VAL A 135 7.10 -6.70 -0.44
N ALA A 136 8.04 -7.54 -0.02
CA ALA A 136 8.01 -8.96 -0.33
C ALA A 136 6.81 -9.66 0.33
N ALA A 137 6.39 -10.78 -0.26
CA ALA A 137 5.33 -11.61 0.30
C ALA A 137 5.66 -12.03 1.75
N GLY A 138 4.65 -11.98 2.62
CA GLY A 138 4.76 -12.35 4.04
C GLY A 138 5.58 -11.40 4.91
N ALA A 139 6.07 -10.27 4.38
CA ALA A 139 6.83 -9.31 5.19
C ALA A 139 5.93 -8.54 6.17
N VAL A 140 6.49 -8.15 7.32
CA VAL A 140 5.81 -7.30 8.31
C VAL A 140 6.52 -5.96 8.39
N VAL A 141 5.93 -4.94 7.78
CA VAL A 141 6.45 -3.58 7.72
C VAL A 141 6.07 -2.84 8.99
N THR A 142 7.09 -2.38 9.73
CA THR A 142 6.91 -1.67 11.01
C THR A 142 7.58 -0.29 11.02
N ARG A 143 8.12 0.15 9.89
CA ARG A 143 8.76 1.45 9.67
C ARG A 143 8.55 1.87 8.22
N ASP A 144 8.70 3.16 7.96
CA ASP A 144 8.61 3.70 6.61
C ASP A 144 9.57 2.98 5.64
N VAL A 145 9.08 2.78 4.42
CA VAL A 145 9.82 2.15 3.33
C VAL A 145 10.18 3.24 2.32
N PRO A 146 11.47 3.49 2.05
CA PRO A 146 11.88 4.49 1.06
C PRO A 146 11.35 4.19 -0.34
N ASP A 147 11.25 5.23 -1.18
CA ASP A 147 10.95 5.10 -2.61
C ASP A 147 11.90 4.06 -3.24
N TYR A 148 11.38 3.19 -4.12
CA TYR A 148 12.09 2.12 -4.83
C TYR A 148 12.69 1.01 -3.95
N ALA A 149 12.56 1.07 -2.61
CA ALA A 149 13.16 0.07 -1.73
C ALA A 149 12.47 -1.29 -1.89
N LEU A 150 13.27 -2.35 -1.93
CA LEU A 150 12.80 -3.73 -1.78
C LEU A 150 12.99 -4.17 -0.33
N VAL A 151 11.90 -4.47 0.37
CA VAL A 151 11.93 -4.90 1.77
C VAL A 151 11.38 -6.31 1.95
N ALA A 152 11.95 -7.07 2.88
CA ALA A 152 11.50 -8.43 3.20
C ALA A 152 11.74 -8.79 4.67
N GLY A 153 11.03 -9.80 5.16
CA GLY A 153 11.23 -10.37 6.51
C GLY A 153 10.26 -9.86 7.57
N VAL A 154 10.44 -10.38 8.79
CA VAL A 154 9.64 -10.06 9.98
C VAL A 154 10.59 -9.76 11.14
N PRO A 155 10.76 -8.49 11.52
CA PRO A 155 10.27 -7.28 10.84
C PRO A 155 10.98 -7.05 9.49
N ALA A 156 10.32 -6.33 8.58
CA ALA A 156 10.83 -6.06 7.25
C ALA A 156 12.11 -5.21 7.29
N ARG A 157 13.09 -5.56 6.44
CA ARG A 157 14.35 -4.83 6.24
C ARG A 157 14.61 -4.66 4.76
N ARG A 158 15.26 -3.54 4.39
CA ARG A 158 15.68 -3.29 3.01
C ARG A 158 16.73 -4.32 2.60
N ILE A 159 16.47 -5.04 1.53
CA ILE A 159 17.36 -6.04 0.92
C ILE A 159 17.86 -5.61 -0.46
N GLY A 160 17.46 -4.44 -0.93
CA GLY A 160 17.94 -3.84 -2.18
C GLY A 160 16.98 -2.79 -2.72
N TRP A 161 17.09 -2.54 -4.01
CA TRP A 161 16.29 -1.58 -4.77
C TRP A 161 15.60 -2.26 -5.96
N VAL A 162 14.44 -1.75 -6.36
CA VAL A 162 13.71 -2.13 -7.56
C VAL A 162 13.45 -0.91 -8.45
N GLY A 163 13.43 -1.11 -9.76
CA GLY A 163 12.97 -0.07 -10.69
C GLY A 163 11.45 -0.12 -10.90
N ARG A 164 10.90 0.84 -11.65
CA ARG A 164 9.45 0.88 -11.99
C ARG A 164 8.93 -0.38 -12.68
N SER A 165 9.81 -1.16 -13.32
CA SER A 165 9.47 -2.45 -13.94
C SER A 165 9.31 -3.61 -12.95
N GLY A 166 9.54 -3.38 -11.66
CA GLY A 166 9.56 -4.39 -10.60
C GLY A 166 10.83 -5.26 -10.60
N ALA A 167 11.76 -5.06 -11.53
CA ALA A 167 13.03 -5.77 -11.51
C ALA A 167 13.98 -5.18 -10.45
N ARG A 168 14.67 -6.06 -9.73
CA ARG A 168 15.76 -5.66 -8.82
C ARG A 168 16.84 -4.94 -9.62
N LEU A 169 17.29 -3.79 -9.12
CA LEU A 169 18.34 -3.01 -9.75
C LEU A 169 19.70 -3.69 -9.57
N THR A 170 20.59 -3.45 -10.53
CA THR A 170 21.99 -3.87 -10.47
C THR A 170 22.86 -2.65 -10.29
N GLN A 171 23.82 -2.70 -9.36
CA GLN A 171 24.77 -1.62 -9.16
C GLN A 171 25.87 -1.70 -10.23
N LEU A 172 26.14 -0.58 -10.88
CA LEU A 172 27.21 -0.40 -11.85
C LEU A 172 28.53 -0.03 -11.15
N PRO A 173 29.69 -0.17 -11.83
CA PRO A 173 31.00 0.12 -11.24
C PRO A 173 31.17 1.58 -10.76
N ASP A 174 30.40 2.51 -11.31
CA ASP A 174 30.40 3.93 -10.93
C ASP A 174 29.50 4.23 -9.71
N GLY A 175 28.91 3.20 -9.09
CA GLY A 175 28.03 3.31 -7.93
C GLY A 175 26.57 3.61 -8.28
N THR A 176 26.25 3.91 -9.54
CA THR A 176 24.86 4.10 -9.98
C THR A 176 24.11 2.78 -10.08
N TRP A 177 22.79 2.83 -10.02
CA TRP A 177 21.94 1.65 -10.14
C TRP A 177 21.24 1.63 -11.49
N GLN A 178 21.15 0.47 -12.13
CA GLN A 178 20.48 0.30 -13.42
C GLN A 178 19.36 -0.72 -13.34
N CYS A 179 18.23 -0.41 -13.97
CA CYS A 179 17.17 -1.39 -14.19
C CYS A 179 17.57 -2.32 -15.34
N PRO A 180 17.69 -3.64 -15.11
CA PRO A 180 18.13 -4.57 -16.15
C PRO A 180 17.09 -4.78 -17.27
N ARG A 181 15.85 -4.32 -17.08
CA ARG A 181 14.76 -4.46 -18.07
C ARG A 181 14.61 -3.23 -18.96
N THR A 182 14.75 -2.03 -18.39
CA THR A 182 14.45 -0.77 -19.10
C THR A 182 15.71 0.04 -19.40
N GLY A 183 16.84 -0.28 -18.76
CA GLY A 183 18.06 0.52 -18.82
C GLY A 183 18.01 1.81 -18.00
N ALA A 184 16.88 2.11 -17.34
CA ALA A 184 16.73 3.30 -16.49
C ALA A 184 17.80 3.33 -15.40
N LEU A 185 18.34 4.52 -15.15
CA LEU A 185 19.44 4.73 -14.21
C LEU A 185 18.94 5.45 -12.96
N TYR A 186 19.55 5.13 -11.83
CA TYR A 186 19.18 5.66 -10.53
C TYR A 186 20.44 6.05 -9.73
N ILE A 187 20.30 7.03 -8.85
CA ILE A 187 21.35 7.51 -7.96
C ILE A 187 20.92 7.24 -6.53
N GLU A 188 21.81 6.63 -5.76
CA GLU A 188 21.62 6.48 -4.32
C GLU A 188 22.37 7.60 -3.59
N THR A 189 21.66 8.37 -2.76
CA THR A 189 22.24 9.46 -1.97
C THR A 189 22.07 9.20 -0.48
N PRO A 190 23.07 9.56 0.35
CA PRO A 190 22.92 9.55 1.80
C PRO A 190 21.80 10.49 2.26
N THR A 191 21.04 10.10 3.27
CA THR A 191 20.13 11.02 3.95
C THR A 191 20.86 11.86 4.99
N ALA A 192 20.44 13.11 5.18
CA ALA A 192 20.99 13.98 6.22
C ALA A 192 20.70 13.48 7.65
N ASP A 193 19.59 12.76 7.84
CA ASP A 193 19.02 12.48 9.16
C ASP A 193 19.44 11.14 9.78
N ALA A 194 20.04 10.24 9.01
CA ALA A 194 20.65 9.02 9.55
C ALA A 194 21.77 8.48 8.64
N PRO A 195 22.95 8.17 9.20
CA PRO A 195 24.13 7.79 8.41
C PRO A 195 24.02 6.44 7.68
N GLU A 196 23.06 5.59 8.07
CA GLU A 196 22.78 4.30 7.42
C GLU A 196 21.57 4.33 6.48
N SER A 197 20.82 5.44 6.42
CA SER A 197 19.71 5.58 5.49
C SER A 197 20.14 6.30 4.22
N THR A 198 19.66 5.78 3.10
CA THR A 198 19.92 6.29 1.77
C THR A 198 18.60 6.37 1.01
N LEU A 199 18.52 7.31 0.08
CA LEU A 199 17.39 7.49 -0.84
C LEU A 199 17.82 7.13 -2.25
N LEU A 200 16.89 6.65 -3.05
CA LEU A 200 17.10 6.36 -4.46
C LEU A 200 16.26 7.31 -5.32
N THR A 201 16.91 7.97 -6.28
CA THR A 201 16.24 8.83 -7.27
C THR A 201 16.50 8.33 -8.69
N GLU A 202 15.48 8.32 -9.53
CA GLU A 202 15.62 7.99 -10.95
C GLU A 202 16.20 9.17 -11.72
N LYS A 203 17.19 8.92 -12.59
CA LYS A 203 17.77 9.95 -13.46
C LYS A 203 16.73 10.33 -14.53
N ASN A 204 16.39 11.62 -14.61
CA ASN A 204 15.49 12.21 -15.61
C ASN A 204 14.01 11.83 -15.49
N ALA A 205 13.54 11.48 -14.28
CA ALA A 205 12.13 11.21 -13.98
C ALA A 205 11.30 12.47 -13.72
#